data_AF-A0A0H2Y559-F1
#
_entry.id   AF-A0A0H2Y559-F1
#
_cell.length_a   1.000
_cell.length_b   1.000
_cell.length_c   1.000
_cell.angle_alpha   90.00
_cell.angle_beta   90.00
_cell.angle_gamma   90.00
#
_symmetry.space_group_name_H-M   'P 1'
#
loop_
_entity.id
_entity.type
_entity.pdbx_description
1 polymer ?
#
loop_
_entity_poly.entity_id
_entity_poly.type
_entity_poly.pdbx_seq_one_letter_code
_entity_poly.pdbx_strand_id
1 'polypeptide(L)'
;MARVAEQYGKNDMALHLLSGLDSSGALLTLPQWEPGLVFEVKARRLKLLRMKAQRGDSDKTRLHAEMESLLSGLIALDPARAAVLCG
;
A
#
# COMPACT_ATOMS: atom_id res chain seq x y z
N MET A 1 -2.81 7.52 12.44
CA MET A 1 -3.56 6.32 12.86
C MET A 1 -3.03 5.04 12.20
N ALA A 2 -2.96 4.95 10.86
CA ALA A 2 -2.46 3.74 10.17
C ALA A 2 -1.06 3.28 10.64
N ARG A 3 -0.09 4.20 10.74
CA ARG A 3 1.27 3.90 11.26
C ARG A 3 1.25 3.30 12.67
N VAL A 4 0.38 3.82 13.55
CA VAL A 4 0.23 3.31 14.92
C VAL A 4 -0.37 1.90 14.89
N ALA A 5 -1.43 1.68 14.11
CA ALA A 5 -1.99 0.34 13.98
C ALA A 5 -0.95 -0.68 13.46
N GLU A 6 -0.14 -0.31 12.47
CA GLU A 6 0.96 -1.14 11.95
C GLU A 6 2.01 -1.43 13.04
N GLN A 7 2.46 -0.41 13.77
CA GLN A 7 3.50 -0.55 14.80
C GLN A 7 3.10 -1.49 15.94
N TYR A 8 1.81 -1.51 16.31
CA TYR A 8 1.27 -2.37 17.36
C TYR A 8 0.74 -3.71 16.84
N GLY A 9 1.11 -4.11 15.62
CA GLY A 9 0.78 -5.42 15.05
C GLY A 9 -0.70 -5.60 14.66
N LYS A 10 -1.52 -4.54 14.70
CA LYS A 10 -2.92 -4.55 14.25
C LYS A 10 -2.99 -4.44 12.72
N ASN A 11 -2.42 -5.43 12.03
CA ASN A 11 -2.17 -5.39 10.58
C ASN A 11 -3.45 -5.24 9.74
N ASP A 12 -4.53 -5.93 10.08
CA ASP A 12 -5.80 -5.80 9.34
C ASP A 12 -6.39 -4.39 9.51
N MET A 13 -6.32 -3.82 10.72
CA MET A 13 -6.75 -2.44 10.96
C MET A 13 -5.88 -1.44 10.19
N ALA A 14 -4.57 -1.66 10.14
CA ALA A 14 -3.66 -0.84 9.33
C ALA A 14 -4.01 -0.92 7.83
N LEU A 15 -4.30 -2.11 7.30
CA LEU A 15 -4.73 -2.31 5.92
C LEU A 15 -6.02 -1.54 5.61
N HIS A 16 -7.03 -1.64 6.48
CA HIS A 16 -8.29 -0.91 6.32
C HIS A 16 -8.08 0.61 6.31
N LEU A 17 -7.30 1.15 7.25
CA LEU A 17 -6.99 2.57 7.32
C LEU A 17 -6.22 3.05 6.08
N LEU A 18 -5.22 2.29 5.62
CA LEU A 18 -4.44 2.62 4.43
C LEU A 18 -5.29 2.56 3.16
N SER A 19 -6.23 1.61 3.08
CA SER A 19 -7.18 1.51 1.96
C SER A 19 -8.05 2.75 1.86
N GLY A 20 -8.60 3.23 2.98
CA GLY A 20 -9.39 4.45 3.01
C GLY A 20 -8.58 5.67 2.58
N LEU A 21 -7.34 5.79 3.05
CA LEU A 21 -6.44 6.88 2.66
C LEU A 21 -6.08 6.86 1.16
N ASP A 22 -5.84 5.68 0.58
CA ASP A 22 -5.52 5.56 -0.85
C ASP A 22 -6.71 5.95 -1.74
N SER A 23 -7.92 5.50 -1.38
CA SER A 23 -9.15 5.85 -2.09
C SER A 23 -9.49 7.35 -1.98
N SER A 24 -9.40 7.94 -0.79
CA SER A 24 -9.65 9.37 -0.60
C SER A 24 -8.55 10.25 -1.20
N GLY A 25 -7.30 9.78 -1.21
CA GLY A 25 -6.16 10.50 -1.76
C GLY A 25 -6.29 10.77 -3.25
N ALA A 26 -6.81 9.79 -4.00
CA ALA A 26 -7.08 9.94 -5.43
C ALA A 26 -8.09 11.07 -5.75
N LEU A 27 -9.03 11.36 -4.83
CA LEU A 27 -10.07 12.37 -5.01
C LEU A 27 -9.59 13.81 -4.76
N LEU A 28 -8.47 13.98 -4.05
CA LEU A 28 -8.02 15.29 -3.55
C LEU A 28 -6.80 15.84 -4.30
N THR A 29 -6.45 15.29 -5.48
CA THR A 29 -5.22 15.64 -6.22
C THR A 29 -3.94 15.52 -5.36
N LEU A 30 -3.97 14.72 -4.30
CA LEU A 30 -2.82 14.48 -3.43
C LEU A 30 -1.59 13.94 -4.17
N PRO A 31 -1.70 13.15 -5.26
CA PRO A 31 -0.54 12.77 -6.05
C PRO A 31 0.25 13.96 -6.63
N GLN A 32 -0.42 15.09 -6.90
CA GLN A 32 0.22 16.30 -7.42
C GLN A 32 0.86 17.15 -6.32
N TRP A 33 0.22 17.22 -5.15
CA TRP A 33 0.66 18.09 -4.06
C TRP A 33 1.64 17.43 -3.10
N GLU A 34 1.38 16.18 -2.73
CA GLU A 34 2.15 15.43 -1.72
C GLU A 34 2.42 14.00 -2.20
N PRO A 35 3.13 13.80 -3.33
CA PRO A 35 3.43 12.48 -3.88
C PRO A 35 4.17 11.58 -2.88
N GLY A 36 4.96 12.18 -1.96
CA GLY A 36 5.64 11.46 -0.89
C GLY A 36 4.69 10.74 0.07
N LEU A 37 3.56 11.38 0.45
CA LEU A 37 2.56 10.78 1.32
C LEU A 37 1.77 9.69 0.61
N VAL A 38 1.41 9.90 -0.67
CA VAL A 38 0.73 8.88 -1.48
C VAL A 38 1.63 7.65 -1.65
N PHE A 39 2.92 7.86 -1.92
CA PHE A 39 3.90 6.79 -2.01
C PHE A 39 3.95 5.99 -0.70
N GLU A 40 4.01 6.66 0.45
CA GLU A 40 4.07 5.97 1.73
C GLU A 40 2.82 5.12 2.00
N VAL A 41 1.63 5.65 1.71
CA VAL A 41 0.38 4.91 1.88
C VAL A 41 0.40 3.63 1.05
N LYS A 42 0.74 3.72 -0.23
CA LYS A 42 0.80 2.57 -1.15
C LYS A 42 1.90 1.58 -0.74
N ALA A 43 3.10 2.06 -0.38
CA ALA A 43 4.23 1.21 0.00
C ALA A 43 3.96 0.42 1.28
N ARG A 44 3.36 1.05 2.30
CA ARG A 44 2.96 0.35 3.54
C ARG A 44 1.87 -0.68 3.28
N ARG A 45 0.91 -0.35 2.41
CA ARG A 45 -0.17 -1.26 2.03
C ARG A 45 0.39 -2.49 1.30
N LEU A 46 1.30 -2.29 0.35
CA LEU A 46 2.02 -3.36 -0.36
C LEU A 46 2.78 -4.28 0.63
N LYS A 47 3.53 -3.70 1.58
CA LYS A 47 4.24 -4.46 2.63
C LYS A 47 3.29 -5.34 3.44
N LEU A 48 2.17 -4.79 3.90
CA LEU A 48 1.20 -5.54 4.72
C LEU A 48 0.47 -6.63 3.91
N LEU A 49 0.17 -6.40 2.63
CA LEU A 49 -0.40 -7.42 1.76
C LEU A 49 0.57 -8.58 1.51
N ARG A 50 1.87 -8.29 1.31
CA ARG A 50 2.92 -9.32 1.23
C ARG A 50 2.97 -10.17 2.50
N MET A 51 2.95 -9.52 3.67
CA MET A 51 2.90 -10.22 4.96
C MET A 51 1.63 -11.07 5.12
N LYS A 52 0.49 -10.60 4.61
CA LYS A 52 -0.78 -11.33 4.66
C LYS A 52 -0.77 -12.56 3.75
N ALA A 53 -0.25 -12.42 2.52
CA ALA A 53 -0.12 -13.51 1.55
C ALA A 53 0.82 -14.64 2.03
N GLN A 54 1.82 -14.31 2.86
CA GLN A 54 2.71 -15.31 3.47
C GLN A 54 2.05 -16.14 4.58
N ARG A 55 0.99 -15.64 5.22
CA ARG A 55 0.36 -16.24 6.42
C ARG A 55 -0.89 -17.07 6.12
N GLY A 56 -1.44 -17.01 4.91
CA GLY A 56 -2.67 -17.71 4.56
C GLY A 56 -2.78 -18.06 3.07
N ASP A 57 -3.54 -19.11 2.75
CA ASP A 57 -3.72 -19.61 1.38
C ASP A 57 -4.99 -19.09 0.69
N SER A 58 -5.99 -18.65 1.46
CA SER A 58 -7.22 -18.10 0.92
C SER A 58 -6.97 -16.73 0.27
N ASP A 59 -7.47 -16.54 -0.96
CA ASP A 59 -7.43 -15.29 -1.73
C ASP A 59 -6.07 -14.83 -2.31
N LYS A 60 -5.06 -15.70 -2.41
CA LYS A 60 -3.76 -15.32 -3.02
C LYS A 60 -3.89 -14.62 -4.37
N THR A 61 -4.76 -15.10 -5.26
CA THR A 61 -4.98 -14.49 -6.58
C THR A 61 -5.47 -13.03 -6.49
N ARG A 62 -6.41 -12.76 -5.57
CA ARG A 62 -6.92 -11.40 -5.32
C ARG A 62 -5.85 -10.51 -4.71
N LEU A 63 -5.08 -11.03 -3.75
CA LEU A 63 -3.99 -10.30 -3.13
C LEU A 63 -2.89 -9.95 -4.16
N HIS A 64 -2.56 -10.88 -5.06
CA HIS A 64 -1.59 -10.63 -6.13
C HIS A 64 -2.05 -9.51 -7.07
N ALA A 65 -3.31 -9.52 -7.51
CA ALA A 65 -3.84 -8.44 -8.35
C ALA A 65 -3.78 -7.07 -7.66
N GLU A 66 -4.06 -7.02 -6.36
CA GLU A 66 -3.99 -5.78 -5.58
C GLU A 66 -2.54 -5.30 -5.37
N MET A 67 -1.60 -6.22 -5.14
CA MET A 67 -0.17 -5.90 -5.04
C MET A 67 0.39 -5.35 -6.36
N GLU A 68 0.02 -5.94 -7.50
CA GLU A 68 0.41 -5.45 -8.83
C GLU A 68 -0.12 -4.03 -9.10
N SER A 69 -1.39 -3.77 -8.75
CA SER A 69 -1.96 -2.43 -8.87
C SER A 69 -1.23 -1.39 -8.01
N LEU A 70 -0.88 -1.76 -6.77
CA LEU A 70 -0.11 -0.88 -5.88
C LEU A 70 1.31 -0.64 -6.41
N LEU A 71 1.98 -1.68 -6.91
CA LEU A 71 3.33 -1.57 -7.46
C LEU A 71 3.35 -0.66 -8.70
N SER A 72 2.40 -0.84 -9.61
CA SER A 72 2.20 0.05 -10.76
C SER A 72 2.00 1.51 -10.32
N GLY A 73 1.15 1.75 -9.31
CA GLY A 73 0.95 3.08 -8.74
C GLY A 73 2.20 3.68 -8.09
N LEU A 74 3.04 2.87 -7.44
CA LEU A 74 4.31 3.31 -6.86
C LEU A 74 5.32 3.68 -7.94
N ILE A 75 5.42 2.88 -9.02
CA ILE A 75 6.28 3.16 -10.17
C ILE A 75 5.86 4.48 -10.85
N ALA A 76 4.56 4.71 -11.00
CA ALA A 76 4.04 5.95 -11.57
C ALA A 76 4.35 7.20 -10.71
N LEU A 77 4.49 7.04 -9.39
CA LEU A 77 4.83 8.13 -8.48
C LEU A 77 6.33 8.42 -8.44
N ASP A 78 7.14 7.37 -8.31
CA ASP A 78 8.60 7.48 -8.22
C ASP A 78 9.26 6.14 -8.60
N PRO A 79 9.75 5.98 -9.85
CA PRO A 79 10.38 4.74 -10.31
C PRO A 79 11.65 4.39 -9.52
N ALA A 80 12.44 5.37 -9.09
CA ALA A 80 13.69 5.15 -8.38
C ALA A 80 13.43 4.57 -6.98
N ARG A 81 12.44 5.12 -6.27
CA ARG A 81 12.01 4.59 -4.96
C ARG A 81 11.24 3.27 -5.10
N ALA A 82 10.49 3.08 -6.18
CA ALA A 82 9.74 1.85 -6.42
C ALA A 82 10.64 0.66 -6.77
N ALA A 83 11.79 0.89 -7.43
CA ALA A 83 12.70 -0.17 -7.87
C ALA A 83 13.13 -1.12 -6.74
N VAL A 84 13.36 -0.60 -5.53
CA VAL A 84 13.73 -1.43 -4.37
C VAL A 84 12.57 -2.27 -3.81
N LEU A 85 11.34 -2.02 -4.26
CA LEU A 85 10.13 -2.72 -3.84
C LEU A 85 9.73 -3.83 -4.82
N CYS A 86 10.33 -3.91 -6.02
CA CYS A 86 9.97 -4.86 -7.07
C CYS A 86 10.44 -6.32 -6.83
N GLY A 87 11.00 -6.62 -5.65
CA GLY A 87 11.45 -7.97 -5.26
C GLY A 87 10.46 -8.75 -4.39
#